data_AF-A0A401PTK6-F1
#
_entry.id   AF-A0A401PTK6-F1
#
_cell.length_a   1.000
_cell.length_b   1.000
_cell.length_c   1.000
_cell.angle_alpha   90.00
_cell.angle_beta   90.00
_cell.angle_gamma   90.00
#
_symmetry.space_group_name_H-M   'P 1'
#
loop_
_entity.id
_entity.type
_entity.pdbx_description
1 polymer ?
#
loop_
_entity_poly.entity_id
_entity_poly.type
_entity_poly.pdbx_seq_one_letter_code
_entity_poly.pdbx_strand_id
1 'polypeptide(L)'
;KSMGASPIVVVDMVQERLDMAKCMGASCVCKMEKNTCPREMASKVKTALCGMPDVTIECTGAEQCVQSGIYATKSGGVLVLIGLGNTNTTAPLIAVTTRELDVRGIFRYCNTWPTAINMLASQMVDVKPMITHRFPLDQAIEAFELVKKGTALKVIVQCEEPEKKEDPQANALEQCQQQCQQLLQQCQQQCQQMQKDQKEHCGRIGGGRS
;
A
#
# COMPACT_ATOMS: atom_id res chain seq x y z
N LYS A 1 18.42 1.70 2.32
CA LYS A 1 19.00 3.03 2.60
C LYS A 1 18.93 3.43 4.07
N SER A 2 17.79 3.27 4.75
CA SER A 2 17.61 3.63 6.17
C SER A 2 18.66 3.05 7.13
N MET A 3 19.17 1.86 6.86
CA MET A 3 20.24 1.21 7.63
C MET A 3 21.66 1.58 7.16
N GLY A 4 21.83 2.60 6.31
CA GLY A 4 23.14 3.06 5.80
C GLY A 4 23.70 2.29 4.59
N ALA A 5 23.03 1.24 4.11
CA ALA A 5 23.49 0.49 2.94
C ALA A 5 23.52 1.35 1.66
N SER A 6 24.68 1.36 0.98
CA SER A 6 24.90 1.98 -0.32
C SER A 6 26.16 1.40 -0.99
N PRO A 7 26.17 1.11 -2.31
CA PRO A 7 25.04 1.20 -3.24
C PRO A 7 24.06 0.01 -3.08
N ILE A 8 22.81 0.18 -3.51
CA ILE A 8 21.78 -0.88 -3.50
C ILE A 8 21.40 -1.21 -4.95
N VAL A 9 21.52 -2.49 -5.33
CA VAL A 9 21.08 -3.01 -6.63
C VAL A 9 19.84 -3.86 -6.43
N VAL A 10 18.78 -3.61 -7.20
CA VAL A 10 17.58 -4.46 -7.23
C VAL A 10 17.47 -5.18 -8.57
N VAL A 11 17.13 -6.46 -8.52
CA VAL A 11 17.00 -7.33 -9.71
C VAL A 11 15.58 -7.86 -9.76
N ASP A 12 14.94 -7.74 -10.91
CA ASP A 12 13.60 -8.28 -11.19
C ASP A 12 13.44 -8.49 -12.71
N MET A 13 12.41 -9.22 -13.12
CA MET A 13 12.05 -9.39 -14.53
C MET A 13 11.05 -8.34 -15.01
N VAL A 14 10.29 -7.75 -14.08
CA VAL A 14 9.19 -6.81 -14.36
C VAL A 14 9.71 -5.38 -14.25
N GLN A 15 9.59 -4.60 -15.33
CA GLN A 15 10.17 -3.26 -15.39
C GLN A 15 9.50 -2.30 -14.40
N GLU A 16 8.18 -2.39 -14.26
CA GLU A 16 7.38 -1.55 -13.38
C GLU A 16 7.80 -1.71 -11.90
N ARG A 17 8.22 -2.92 -11.51
CA ARG A 17 8.77 -3.19 -10.17
C ARG A 17 10.14 -2.55 -9.96
N LEU A 18 10.97 -2.54 -11.01
CA LEU A 18 12.28 -1.89 -10.97
C LEU A 18 12.16 -0.38 -10.93
N ASP A 19 11.22 0.19 -11.68
CA ASP A 19 10.94 1.62 -11.66
C ASP A 19 10.46 2.04 -10.26
N MET A 20 9.58 1.25 -9.65
CA MET A 20 9.21 1.45 -8.26
C MET A 20 10.41 1.33 -7.31
N ALA A 21 11.26 0.32 -7.48
CA ALA A 21 12.45 0.14 -6.65
C ALA A 21 13.40 1.35 -6.72
N LYS A 22 13.58 1.95 -7.91
CA LYS A 22 14.33 3.22 -8.08
C LYS A 22 13.69 4.35 -7.31
N CYS A 23 12.38 4.55 -7.45
CA CYS A 23 11.63 5.58 -6.72
C CYS A 23 11.75 5.39 -5.20
N MET A 24 11.84 4.14 -4.72
CA MET A 24 12.03 3.79 -3.32
C MET A 24 13.49 3.86 -2.84
N GLY A 25 14.43 4.23 -3.72
CA GLY A 25 15.81 4.53 -3.35
C GLY A 25 16.83 3.44 -3.66
N ALA A 26 16.53 2.47 -4.53
CA ALA A 26 17.56 1.64 -5.15
C ALA A 26 18.55 2.53 -5.93
N SER A 27 19.85 2.30 -5.76
CA SER A 27 20.89 3.03 -6.49
C SER A 27 20.91 2.62 -7.96
N CYS A 28 20.77 1.32 -8.21
CA CYS A 28 20.76 0.73 -9.54
C CYS A 28 19.70 -0.36 -9.61
N VAL A 29 19.26 -0.66 -10.83
CA VAL A 29 18.35 -1.79 -11.08
C VAL A 29 18.83 -2.60 -12.28
N CYS A 30 18.59 -3.89 -12.25
CA CYS A 30 18.91 -4.78 -13.34
C CYS A 30 17.66 -5.56 -13.76
N LYS A 31 17.19 -5.32 -14.99
CA LYS A 31 16.18 -6.16 -15.60
C LYS A 31 16.81 -7.46 -16.06
N MET A 32 16.20 -8.57 -15.68
CA MET A 32 16.63 -9.91 -16.10
C MET A 32 15.54 -10.57 -16.91
N GLU A 33 15.96 -11.42 -17.84
CA GLU A 33 15.04 -12.25 -18.60
C GLU A 33 14.86 -13.60 -17.92
N LYS A 34 13.74 -14.24 -18.21
CA LYS A 34 13.50 -15.61 -17.76
C LYS A 34 14.62 -16.52 -18.29
N ASN A 35 15.14 -17.41 -17.44
CA ASN A 35 16.24 -18.33 -17.75
C ASN A 35 17.62 -17.68 -17.97
N THR A 36 17.83 -16.43 -17.54
CA THR A 36 19.19 -15.85 -17.49
C THR A 36 20.11 -16.76 -16.67
N CYS A 37 21.30 -17.07 -17.20
CA CYS A 37 22.26 -17.93 -16.51
C CYS A 37 22.67 -17.31 -15.16
N PRO A 38 22.80 -18.09 -14.06
CA PRO A 38 23.13 -17.53 -12.76
C PRO A 38 24.44 -16.75 -12.70
N ARG A 39 25.46 -17.20 -13.43
CA ARG A 39 26.76 -16.50 -13.50
C ARG A 39 26.65 -15.19 -14.29
N GLU A 40 25.81 -15.17 -15.31
CA GLU A 40 25.53 -13.96 -16.10
C GLU A 40 24.79 -12.92 -15.26
N MET A 41 23.75 -13.34 -14.54
CA MET A 41 23.01 -12.48 -13.60
C MET A 41 23.96 -11.89 -12.54
N ALA A 42 24.81 -12.73 -11.94
CA ALA A 42 25.83 -12.27 -10.99
C ALA A 42 26.82 -11.28 -11.62
N SER A 43 27.25 -11.49 -12.87
CA SER A 43 28.12 -10.56 -13.59
C SER A 43 27.45 -9.19 -13.79
N LYS A 44 26.19 -9.17 -14.23
CA LYS A 44 25.41 -7.93 -14.40
C LYS A 44 25.25 -7.16 -13.09
N VAL A 45 24.97 -7.86 -11.98
CA VAL A 45 24.91 -7.24 -10.64
C VAL A 45 26.25 -6.62 -10.28
N LYS A 46 27.37 -7.33 -10.52
CA LYS A 46 28.71 -6.81 -10.21
C LYS A 46 29.04 -5.55 -10.99
N THR A 47 28.71 -5.54 -12.27
CA THR A 47 28.88 -4.36 -13.13
C THR A 47 28.02 -3.20 -12.63
N ALA A 48 26.75 -3.44 -12.29
CA ALA A 48 25.85 -2.39 -11.80
C ALA A 48 26.29 -1.81 -10.44
N LEU A 49 26.84 -2.64 -9.56
CA LEU A 49 27.35 -2.21 -8.24
C LEU A 49 28.77 -1.62 -8.32
N CYS A 50 29.47 -1.77 -9.46
CA CYS A 50 30.92 -1.56 -9.57
C CYS A 50 31.73 -2.38 -8.54
N GLY A 51 31.26 -3.57 -8.19
CA GLY A 51 31.82 -4.40 -7.13
C GLY A 51 30.95 -5.60 -6.77
N MET A 52 31.34 -6.37 -5.76
CA MET A 52 30.53 -7.48 -5.25
C MET A 52 29.77 -7.03 -3.99
N PRO A 53 28.47 -7.33 -3.85
CA PRO A 53 27.72 -6.97 -2.65
C PRO A 53 28.22 -7.75 -1.43
N ASP A 54 28.40 -7.06 -0.31
CA ASP A 54 28.72 -7.69 0.98
C ASP A 54 27.52 -8.51 1.51
N VAL A 55 26.30 -8.08 1.18
CA VAL A 55 25.05 -8.78 1.52
C VAL A 55 24.15 -8.88 0.30
N THR A 56 23.66 -10.09 0.02
CA THR A 56 22.60 -10.33 -0.98
C THR A 56 21.35 -10.81 -0.25
N ILE A 57 20.19 -10.26 -0.63
CA ILE A 57 18.88 -10.64 -0.10
C ILE A 57 18.06 -11.24 -1.23
N GLU A 58 17.80 -12.54 -1.16
CA GLU A 58 17.04 -13.29 -2.15
C GLU A 58 15.55 -13.32 -1.75
N CYS A 59 14.70 -12.68 -2.55
CA CYS A 59 13.29 -12.46 -2.25
C CYS A 59 12.31 -13.19 -3.19
N THR A 60 12.81 -14.01 -4.12
CA THR A 60 12.00 -14.67 -5.17
C THR A 60 11.76 -16.14 -4.88
N GLY A 61 12.69 -16.83 -4.22
CA GLY A 61 12.67 -18.28 -4.01
C GLY A 61 13.04 -19.08 -5.26
N ALA A 62 13.35 -18.42 -6.39
CA ALA A 62 13.72 -19.10 -7.61
C ALA A 62 15.14 -19.68 -7.50
N GLU A 63 15.31 -20.96 -7.86
CA GLU A 63 16.61 -21.66 -7.82
C GLU A 63 17.72 -20.87 -8.52
N GLN A 64 17.43 -20.33 -9.71
CA GLN A 64 18.40 -19.53 -10.47
C GLN A 64 18.82 -18.26 -9.71
N CYS A 65 17.90 -17.61 -9.00
CA CYS A 65 18.20 -16.42 -8.20
C CYS A 65 19.03 -16.77 -6.96
N VAL A 66 18.77 -17.92 -6.31
CA VAL A 66 19.61 -18.43 -5.21
C VAL A 66 21.04 -18.67 -5.70
N GLN A 67 21.20 -19.37 -6.82
CA GLN A 67 22.52 -19.64 -7.40
C GLN A 67 23.24 -18.34 -7.81
N SER A 68 22.52 -17.37 -8.40
CA SER A 68 23.05 -16.05 -8.74
C SER A 68 23.51 -15.31 -7.49
N GLY A 69 22.73 -15.34 -6.42
CA GLY A 69 23.07 -14.71 -5.14
C GLY A 69 24.37 -15.29 -4.57
N ILE A 70 24.58 -16.60 -4.68
CA ILE A 70 25.85 -17.23 -4.30
C ILE A 70 26.99 -16.64 -5.14
N TYR A 71 26.89 -16.60 -6.47
CA TYR A 71 27.97 -16.12 -7.33
C TYR A 71 28.21 -14.60 -7.26
N ALA A 72 27.18 -13.82 -6.92
CA ALA A 72 27.23 -12.36 -6.82
C ALA A 72 27.88 -11.91 -5.51
N THR A 73 27.48 -12.51 -4.38
CA THR A 73 27.93 -12.12 -3.03
C THR A 73 29.44 -12.21 -2.89
N LYS A 74 30.06 -11.17 -2.33
CA LYS A 74 31.51 -11.08 -2.07
C LYS A 74 31.97 -12.21 -1.14
N SER A 75 33.22 -12.66 -1.26
CA SER A 75 33.81 -13.60 -0.30
C SER A 75 33.73 -13.06 1.13
N GLY A 76 33.40 -13.91 2.10
CA GLY A 76 33.09 -13.53 3.48
C GLY A 76 31.75 -12.81 3.67
N GLY A 77 30.96 -12.67 2.60
CA GLY A 77 29.66 -11.98 2.63
C GLY A 77 28.50 -12.90 3.04
N VAL A 78 27.30 -12.31 3.07
CA VAL A 78 26.09 -12.99 3.53
C VAL A 78 25.02 -13.05 2.43
N LEU A 79 24.51 -14.24 2.15
CA LEU A 79 23.30 -14.47 1.35
C LEU A 79 22.13 -14.78 2.29
N VAL A 80 21.11 -13.93 2.29
CA VAL A 80 19.88 -14.12 3.06
C VAL A 80 18.78 -14.66 2.15
N LEU A 81 18.17 -15.78 2.54
CA LEU A 81 17.07 -16.42 1.83
C LEU A 81 15.73 -16.02 2.48
N ILE A 82 14.96 -15.18 1.77
CA ILE A 82 13.62 -14.72 2.16
C ILE A 82 12.54 -15.39 1.31
N GLY A 83 12.78 -15.50 0.00
CA GLY A 83 11.85 -16.12 -0.93
C GLY A 83 11.67 -17.61 -0.64
N LEU A 84 10.43 -18.08 -0.69
CA LEU A 84 10.11 -19.50 -0.53
C LEU A 84 10.04 -20.16 -1.91
N GLY A 85 11.00 -21.06 -2.16
CA GLY A 85 11.10 -21.84 -3.39
C GLY A 85 10.51 -23.25 -3.28
N ASN A 86 10.99 -24.14 -4.13
CA ASN A 86 10.68 -25.57 -4.07
C ASN A 86 11.29 -26.22 -2.82
N THR A 87 10.71 -27.35 -2.38
CA THR A 87 11.20 -28.14 -1.23
C THR A 87 12.68 -28.50 -1.34
N ASN A 88 13.13 -28.86 -2.55
CA ASN A 88 14.53 -29.13 -2.85
C ASN A 88 14.99 -28.18 -3.95
N THR A 89 16.22 -27.69 -3.83
CA THR A 89 16.86 -26.75 -4.75
C THR A 89 18.32 -27.12 -4.92
N THR A 90 18.83 -27.08 -6.16
CA THR A 90 20.25 -27.29 -6.45
C THR A 90 21.02 -25.99 -6.18
N ALA A 91 22.12 -26.08 -5.43
CA ALA A 91 22.96 -24.93 -5.13
C ALA A 91 24.46 -25.27 -5.24
N PRO A 92 25.31 -24.35 -5.75
CA PRO A 92 26.77 -24.54 -5.84
C PRO A 92 27.44 -24.37 -4.46
N LEU A 93 27.24 -25.35 -3.57
CA LEU A 93 27.75 -25.30 -2.19
C LEU A 93 29.28 -25.21 -2.09
N ILE A 94 30.02 -25.80 -3.05
CA ILE A 94 31.48 -25.62 -3.10
C ILE A 94 31.86 -24.13 -3.25
N ALA A 95 31.08 -23.35 -4.00
CA ALA A 95 31.31 -21.91 -4.14
C ALA A 95 30.91 -21.11 -2.89
N VAL A 96 30.05 -21.66 -2.04
CA VAL A 96 29.72 -21.11 -0.71
C VAL A 96 30.91 -21.35 0.22
N THR A 97 31.37 -22.59 0.33
CA THR A 97 32.46 -22.98 1.24
C THR A 97 33.79 -22.31 0.87
N THR A 98 34.20 -22.35 -0.40
CA THR A 98 35.51 -21.82 -0.84
C THR A 98 35.65 -20.31 -0.72
N ARG A 99 34.54 -19.59 -0.55
CA ARG A 99 34.51 -18.13 -0.36
C ARG A 99 33.96 -17.73 1.00
N GLU A 100 33.80 -18.70 1.91
CA GLU A 100 33.32 -18.48 3.28
C GLU A 100 32.05 -17.63 3.32
N LEU A 101 31.07 -17.99 2.47
CA LEU A 101 29.79 -17.31 2.47
C LEU A 101 28.89 -17.83 3.59
N ASP A 102 28.25 -16.92 4.29
CA ASP A 102 27.13 -17.25 5.17
C ASP A 102 25.85 -17.33 4.36
N VAL A 103 25.15 -18.47 4.40
CA VAL A 103 23.80 -18.61 3.84
C VAL A 103 22.80 -18.71 4.97
N ARG A 104 21.94 -17.71 5.11
CA ARG A 104 21.03 -17.56 6.25
C ARG A 104 19.59 -17.55 5.80
N GLY A 105 18.77 -18.48 6.30
CA GLY A 105 17.33 -18.40 6.14
C GLY A 105 16.71 -17.35 7.04
N ILE A 106 15.60 -16.76 6.62
CA ILE A 106 14.72 -15.99 7.49
C ILE A 106 13.32 -16.57 7.45
N PHE A 107 12.65 -16.62 8.60
CA PHE A 107 11.24 -16.97 8.66
C PHE A 107 10.48 -15.87 9.37
N ARG A 108 9.71 -15.11 8.58
CA ARG A 108 8.94 -13.95 9.04
C ARG A 108 9.88 -12.92 9.68
N TYR A 109 9.74 -12.69 10.98
CA TYR A 109 10.46 -11.68 11.74
C TYR A 109 10.20 -11.89 13.25
N CYS A 110 11.13 -11.45 14.09
CA CYS A 110 10.96 -11.38 15.54
C CYS A 110 11.47 -10.03 16.06
N ASN A 111 10.81 -9.47 17.07
CA ASN A 111 11.22 -8.20 17.72
C ASN A 111 11.36 -6.98 16.78
N THR A 112 10.61 -6.94 15.66
CA THR A 112 10.73 -5.88 14.65
C THR A 112 9.72 -4.74 14.80
N TRP A 113 8.59 -4.96 15.48
CA TRP A 113 7.50 -3.99 15.57
C TRP A 113 7.91 -2.63 16.15
N PRO A 114 8.61 -2.54 17.30
CA PRO A 114 9.02 -1.24 17.84
C PRO A 114 9.91 -0.46 16.86
N THR A 115 10.86 -1.13 16.22
CA THR A 115 11.74 -0.53 15.22
C THR A 115 10.96 -0.04 14.01
N ALA A 116 10.07 -0.86 13.46
CA ALA A 116 9.27 -0.49 12.28
C ALA A 116 8.36 0.71 12.57
N ILE A 117 7.69 0.73 13.73
CA ILE A 117 6.85 1.86 14.16
C ILE A 117 7.70 3.12 14.30
N ASN A 118 8.87 3.04 14.94
CA ASN A 118 9.76 4.19 15.09
C ASN A 118 10.24 4.75 13.74
N MET A 119 10.61 3.88 12.80
CA MET A 119 11.03 4.31 11.46
C MET A 119 9.91 5.01 10.67
N LEU A 120 8.67 4.55 10.82
CA LEU A 120 7.50 5.17 10.21
C LEU A 120 7.16 6.51 10.88
N ALA A 121 7.13 6.54 12.21
CA ALA A 121 6.83 7.73 13.01
C ALA A 121 7.85 8.85 12.78
N SER A 122 9.14 8.49 12.66
CA SER A 122 10.21 9.44 12.36
C SER A 122 10.34 9.77 10.87
N GLN A 123 9.44 9.26 10.01
CA GLN A 123 9.47 9.42 8.55
C GLN A 123 10.80 9.00 7.90
N MET A 124 11.54 8.10 8.53
CA MET A 124 12.81 7.58 7.99
C MET A 124 12.56 6.69 6.76
N VAL A 125 11.38 6.08 6.67
CA VAL A 125 10.93 5.27 5.55
C VAL A 125 9.53 5.68 5.15
N ASP A 126 9.33 6.00 3.87
CA ASP A 126 7.99 6.16 3.29
C ASP A 126 7.58 4.87 2.56
N VAL A 127 6.58 4.18 3.12
CA VAL A 127 6.02 2.95 2.56
C VAL A 127 4.77 3.19 1.72
N LYS A 128 4.21 4.41 1.74
CA LYS A 128 2.94 4.72 1.07
C LYS A 128 2.98 4.45 -0.44
N PRO A 129 4.07 4.73 -1.18
CA PRO A 129 4.14 4.46 -2.63
C PRO A 129 3.97 2.98 -2.99
N MET A 130 4.20 2.04 -2.07
CA MET A 130 3.99 0.62 -2.35
C MET A 130 2.51 0.24 -2.50
N ILE A 131 1.60 1.03 -1.90
CA ILE A 131 0.16 0.76 -1.92
C ILE A 131 -0.37 1.17 -3.29
N THR A 132 -0.62 0.20 -4.15
CA THR A 132 -1.11 0.46 -5.51
C THR A 132 -2.63 0.49 -5.57
N HIS A 133 -3.33 -0.28 -4.72
CA HIS A 133 -4.78 -0.35 -4.73
C HIS A 133 -5.36 -0.44 -3.32
N ARG A 134 -6.59 0.08 -3.17
CA ARG A 134 -7.41 0.00 -1.97
C ARG A 134 -8.79 -0.51 -2.36
N PHE A 135 -9.28 -1.48 -1.62
CA PHE A 135 -10.63 -2.01 -1.78
C PHE A 135 -11.37 -1.96 -0.44
N PRO A 136 -12.66 -1.67 -0.43
CA PRO A 136 -13.51 -1.96 0.73
C PRO A 136 -13.63 -3.48 0.96
N LEU A 137 -14.03 -3.88 2.17
CA LEU A 137 -14.11 -5.28 2.56
C LEU A 137 -15.11 -6.10 1.73
N ASP A 138 -16.21 -5.49 1.30
CA ASP A 138 -17.21 -6.10 0.42
C ASP A 138 -16.67 -6.45 -0.97
N GLN A 139 -15.57 -5.82 -1.40
CA GLN A 139 -14.86 -6.07 -2.66
C GLN A 139 -13.58 -6.90 -2.48
N ALA A 140 -13.49 -7.69 -1.40
CA ALA A 140 -12.31 -8.49 -1.14
C ALA A 140 -12.03 -9.49 -2.29
N ILE A 141 -13.06 -10.08 -2.90
CA ILE A 141 -12.89 -11.06 -3.98
C ILE A 141 -12.22 -10.43 -5.20
N GLU A 142 -12.66 -9.24 -5.60
CA GLU A 142 -12.07 -8.44 -6.67
C GLU A 142 -10.62 -8.06 -6.36
N ALA A 143 -10.34 -7.72 -5.10
CA ALA A 143 -8.98 -7.44 -4.63
C ALA A 143 -8.06 -8.67 -4.81
N PHE A 144 -8.53 -9.87 -4.46
CA PHE A 144 -7.77 -11.11 -4.64
C PHE A 144 -7.58 -11.47 -6.12
N GLU A 145 -8.59 -11.28 -6.98
CA GLU A 145 -8.46 -11.49 -8.43
C GLU A 145 -7.47 -10.51 -9.07
N LEU A 146 -7.39 -9.26 -8.59
CA LEU A 146 -6.36 -8.33 -9.03
C LEU A 146 -4.95 -8.80 -8.63
N VAL A 147 -4.77 -9.24 -7.38
CA VAL A 147 -3.47 -9.78 -6.90
C VAL A 147 -3.04 -10.96 -7.76
N LYS A 148 -3.98 -11.85 -8.10
CA LYS A 148 -3.74 -13.03 -8.94
C LYS A 148 -3.26 -12.68 -10.36
N LYS A 149 -3.69 -11.54 -10.92
CA LYS A 149 -3.20 -11.04 -12.23
C LYS A 149 -1.75 -10.56 -12.18
N GLY A 150 -1.19 -10.32 -10.99
CA GLY A 150 0.22 -9.95 -10.80
C GLY A 150 0.57 -8.50 -11.19
N THR A 151 -0.43 -7.66 -11.45
CA THR A 151 -0.27 -6.24 -11.85
C THR A 151 -0.20 -5.26 -10.68
N ALA A 152 -0.56 -5.71 -9.47
CA ALA A 152 -0.49 -4.91 -8.24
C ALA A 152 0.76 -5.23 -7.41
N LEU A 153 1.21 -4.27 -6.59
CA LEU A 153 2.35 -4.45 -5.68
C LEU A 153 1.88 -4.72 -4.25
N LYS A 154 1.13 -3.78 -3.67
CA LYS A 154 0.43 -3.97 -2.39
C LYS A 154 -1.02 -3.52 -2.52
N VAL A 155 -1.94 -4.45 -2.25
CA VAL A 155 -3.38 -4.19 -2.17
C VAL A 155 -3.77 -4.14 -0.70
N ILE A 156 -4.56 -3.13 -0.33
CA ILE A 156 -5.10 -2.96 1.03
C ILE A 156 -6.61 -3.17 0.99
N VAL A 157 -7.12 -4.06 1.84
CA VAL A 157 -8.56 -4.22 2.09
C VAL A 157 -8.89 -3.43 3.35
N GLN A 158 -9.84 -2.51 3.25
CA GLN A 158 -10.28 -1.65 4.35
C GLN A 158 -11.50 -2.30 5.01
N CYS A 159 -11.33 -2.69 6.28
CA CYS A 159 -12.40 -3.30 7.08
C CYS A 159 -13.34 -2.26 7.69
N GLU A 160 -12.89 -1.03 7.84
CA GLU A 160 -13.69 0.09 8.31
C GLU A 160 -14.36 0.76 7.12
N GLU A 161 -15.63 1.13 7.28
CA GLU A 161 -16.29 2.01 6.32
C GLU A 161 -15.48 3.31 6.23
N PRO A 162 -15.23 3.83 5.01
CA PRO A 162 -14.53 5.09 4.88
C PRO A 162 -15.27 6.12 5.72
N GLU A 163 -14.57 6.74 6.69
CA GLU A 163 -15.10 7.90 7.40
C GLU A 163 -15.69 8.82 6.33
N LYS A 164 -17.00 9.08 6.42
CA LYS A 164 -17.61 10.15 5.64
C LYS A 164 -16.81 11.38 6.02
N LYS A 165 -15.97 11.87 5.09
CA LYS A 165 -15.40 13.21 5.24
C LYS A 165 -16.62 14.12 5.27
N GLU A 166 -17.00 14.55 6.47
CA GLU A 166 -18.00 15.60 6.63
C GLU A 166 -17.44 16.81 5.89
N ASP A 167 -18.02 17.12 4.73
CA ASP A 167 -17.76 18.38 4.06
C ASP A 167 -18.54 19.45 4.83
N PRO A 168 -17.86 20.35 5.57
CA PRO A 168 -18.55 21.35 6.38
C PRO A 168 -19.41 22.28 5.52
N GLN A 169 -19.06 22.47 4.24
CA GLN A 169 -19.79 23.33 3.32
C GLN A 169 -21.07 22.66 2.80
N ALA A 170 -21.05 21.35 2.56
CA ALA A 170 -22.24 20.61 2.15
C ALA A 170 -23.29 20.54 3.26
N ASN A 171 -22.86 20.29 4.51
CA ASN A 171 -23.74 20.24 5.67
C ASN A 171 -24.37 21.61 5.99
N ALA A 172 -23.63 22.70 5.81
CA ALA A 172 -24.15 24.05 6.01
C ALA A 172 -25.23 24.42 4.99
N LEU A 173 -25.08 24.00 3.72
CA LEU A 173 -26.06 24.26 2.67
C LEU A 173 -27.35 23.47 2.92
N GLU A 174 -27.24 22.21 3.34
CA GLU A 174 -28.39 21.34 3.64
C GLU A 174 -29.16 21.82 4.88
N GLN A 175 -28.46 22.26 5.94
CA GLN A 175 -29.09 22.88 7.12
C GLN A 175 -29.81 24.18 6.78
N CYS A 176 -29.22 25.03 5.93
CA CYS A 176 -29.84 26.28 5.49
C CYS A 176 -31.13 26.02 4.69
N GLN A 177 -31.12 25.01 3.81
CA GLN A 177 -32.32 24.59 3.06
C GLN A 177 -33.43 24.06 3.99
N GLN A 178 -33.08 23.25 4.99
CA GLN A 178 -34.03 22.72 5.96
C GLN A 178 -34.65 23.82 6.85
N GLN A 179 -33.85 24.78 7.32
CA GLN A 179 -34.36 25.93 8.08
C GLN A 179 -35.30 26.79 7.24
N CYS A 180 -34.97 27.03 5.97
CA CYS A 180 -35.82 27.79 5.06
C CYS A 180 -37.18 27.10 4.85
N GLN A 181 -37.19 25.77 4.66
CA GLN A 181 -38.43 25.00 4.54
C GLN A 181 -39.27 25.01 5.82
N GLN A 182 -38.66 24.92 7.00
CA GLN A 182 -39.37 25.00 8.27
C GLN A 182 -40.03 26.38 8.48
N LEU A 183 -39.31 27.46 8.17
CA LEU A 183 -39.84 28.82 8.23
C LEU A 183 -41.02 29.01 7.28
N LEU A 184 -40.94 28.48 6.05
CA LEU A 184 -42.04 28.49 5.09
C LEU A 184 -43.28 27.75 5.63
N GLN A 185 -43.10 26.58 6.23
CA GLN A 185 -44.21 25.83 6.84
C GLN A 185 -44.84 26.56 8.02
N GLN A 186 -44.03 27.18 8.88
CA GLN A 186 -44.53 27.97 10.01
C GLN A 186 -45.35 29.18 9.53
N CYS A 187 -44.86 29.90 8.52
CA CYS A 187 -45.60 31.00 7.90
C CYS A 187 -46.94 30.53 7.30
N GLN A 188 -46.97 29.38 6.63
CA GLN A 188 -48.21 28.81 6.09
C GLN A 188 -49.21 28.44 7.21
N GLN A 189 -48.74 27.83 8.30
CA GLN A 189 -49.59 27.49 9.44
C GLN A 189 -50.15 28.73 10.14
N GLN A 190 -49.32 29.75 10.36
CA GLN A 190 -49.77 31.03 10.94
C GLN A 190 -50.81 31.72 10.05
N CYS A 191 -50.61 31.72 8.74
CA CYS A 191 -51.58 32.26 7.79
C CYS A 191 -52.93 31.52 7.85
N GLN A 192 -52.89 30.18 7.90
CA GLN A 192 -54.11 29.36 8.05
C GLN A 192 -54.81 29.61 9.39
N GLN A 193 -54.06 29.78 10.48
CA GLN A 193 -54.62 30.09 11.79
C GLN A 193 -55.29 31.48 11.78
N MET A 194 -54.63 32.50 11.23
CA MET A 194 -55.24 33.83 11.11
C MET A 194 -56.52 33.82 10.26
N GLN A 195 -56.57 33.01 9.20
CA GLN A 195 -57.78 32.84 8.39
C GLN A 195 -58.91 32.16 9.16
N LYS A 196 -58.61 31.20 10.05
CA LYS A 196 -59.59 30.59 10.95
C LYS A 196 -60.09 31.60 11.98
N ASP A 197 -59.19 32.32 12.63
CA ASP A 197 -59.52 33.33 13.64
C ASP A 197 -60.38 34.46 13.04
N GLN A 198 -60.10 34.91 11.80
CA GLN A 198 -60.95 35.87 11.09
C GLN A 198 -62.36 35.32 10.80
N LYS A 199 -62.50 34.05 10.41
CA LYS A 199 -63.81 33.42 10.19
C LYS A 199 -64.62 33.31 11.49
N GLU A 200 -63.97 32.94 12.59
CA GLU A 200 -64.61 32.89 13.91
C GLU A 200 -65.03 34.28 14.40
N HIS A 201 -64.19 35.31 14.16
CA HIS A 201 -64.49 36.69 14.53
C HIS A 201 -65.66 37.26 13.71
N CYS A 202 -65.70 37.05 12.38
CA CYS A 202 -66.84 37.44 11.55
C CYS A 202 -68.13 36.69 11.89
N GLY A 203 -68.04 35.41 12.25
CA GLY A 203 -69.19 34.60 12.65
C GLY A 203 -69.88 35.09 13.93
N ARG A 204 -69.12 35.70 14.86
CA ARG A 204 -69.68 36.30 16.10
C ARG A 204 -70.38 37.64 15.85
N ILE A 205 -70.03 38.36 14.77
CA ILE A 205 -70.61 39.68 14.46
C ILE A 205 -71.94 39.54 13.68
N GLY A 206 -72.14 38.43 12.95
CA GLY A 206 -73.37 38.15 12.18
C GLY A 206 -74.53 37.52 12.97
N GLY A 207 -74.34 37.15 14.25
CA GLY A 207 -75.33 36.43 15.06
C GLY A 207 -76.28 37.28 15.90
N GLY A 208 -76.28 38.61 15.74
CA GLY A 208 -77.09 39.52 16.55
C GLY A 208 -77.91 40.48 15.70
N ARG A 209 -79.09 40.05 15.25
CA ARG A 209 -80.29 40.86 14.97
C ARG A 209 -81.46 39.92 14.63
N SER A 210 -82.14 39.50 15.69
CA SER A 210 -83.61 39.35 15.70
C SER A 210 -84.27 40.72 15.61
#